data_AF-A0A0F8ZVQ6-F1
#
_entry.id   AF-A0A0F8ZVQ6-F1
#
_cell.length_a   1.000
_cell.length_b   1.000
_cell.length_c   1.000
_cell.angle_alpha   90.00
_cell.angle_beta   90.00
_cell.angle_gamma   90.00
#
_symmetry.space_group_name_H-M   'P 1'
#
loop_
_entity.id
_entity.type
_entity.pdbx_description
1 polymer ?
#
loop_
_entity_poly.entity_id
_entity_poly.type
_entity_poly.pdbx_seq_one_letter_code
_entity_poly.pdbx_strand_id
1 'polypeptide(L)'
;MTIEIPAKWSRKLKRWETPDGLYYYDTGAADKAAEFFPTFLEHHKGEFAGKPFTLLAYQEFLIIRPLFGWKRVADGLRRFRKVFLAVPKGNGKSPLGAGIGLYLTFCDGEPGAEVYVAAADRDQAAIVFDTSRYMVEANQDLNEMGSVFRRSITVPSTNSVYKVLSSEVRSKHGPNIHGLIVDEFHAQPTRELYETLYRGTVKRRQPVVFIPTTAGDDDESICFEEWEYAKQVIDEPARDVTY
;
A
#
# COMPACT_ATOMS: atom_id res chain seq x y z
N MET A 1 8.28 -8.73 -15.61
CA MET A 1 9.53 -7.95 -15.79
C MET A 1 9.84 -7.27 -14.48
N THR A 2 11.06 -7.36 -13.98
CA THR A 2 11.51 -6.72 -12.73
C THR A 2 12.70 -5.85 -13.04
N ILE A 3 12.74 -4.63 -12.49
CA ILE A 3 13.90 -3.75 -12.61
C ILE A 3 14.75 -3.95 -11.36
N GLU A 4 16.04 -4.19 -11.54
CA GLU A 4 16.99 -4.12 -10.44
C GLU A 4 17.27 -2.65 -10.13
N ILE A 5 17.16 -2.26 -8.85
CA ILE A 5 17.58 -0.93 -8.41
C ILE A 5 19.10 -0.97 -8.20
N PRO A 6 19.90 -0.26 -9.02
CA PRO A 6 21.34 -0.27 -8.85
C PRO A 6 21.70 0.24 -7.46
N ALA A 7 22.50 -0.53 -6.72
CA ALA A 7 22.89 -0.20 -5.36
C ALA A 7 24.36 -0.56 -5.11
N LYS A 8 25.05 0.30 -4.35
CA LYS A 8 26.42 0.09 -3.89
C LYS A 8 26.47 0.11 -2.37
N TRP A 9 27.30 -0.74 -1.77
CA TRP A 9 27.48 -0.74 -0.32
C TRP A 9 28.36 0.43 0.13
N SER A 10 27.81 1.31 0.96
CA SER A 10 28.52 2.42 1.58
C SER A 10 29.19 1.95 2.86
N ARG A 11 30.51 1.65 2.81
CA ARG A 11 31.27 1.19 3.99
C ARG A 11 31.23 2.17 5.17
N LYS A 12 31.22 3.47 4.88
CA LYS A 12 31.17 4.54 5.89
C LYS A 12 29.83 4.57 6.63
N LEU A 13 28.74 4.44 5.89
CA LEU A 13 27.38 4.54 6.42
C LEU A 13 26.75 3.18 6.76
N LYS A 14 27.46 2.08 6.43
CA LYS A 14 27.03 0.69 6.63
C LYS A 14 25.62 0.42 6.08
N ARG A 15 25.35 0.90 4.88
CA ARG A 15 24.07 0.73 4.18
C ARG A 15 24.25 0.68 2.66
N TRP A 16 23.27 0.14 1.95
CA TRP A 16 23.21 0.22 0.50
C TRP A 16 22.69 1.59 0.05
N GLU A 17 23.29 2.17 -0.99
CA GLU A 17 22.91 3.46 -1.56
C GLU A 17 22.88 3.38 -3.09
N THR A 18 22.02 4.17 -3.73
CA THR A 18 22.04 4.31 -5.19
C THR A 18 23.35 4.98 -5.65
N PRO A 19 23.82 4.73 -6.89
CA PRO A 19 25.06 5.32 -7.39
C PRO A 19 25.14 6.84 -7.28
N ASP A 20 24.02 7.53 -7.49
CA ASP A 20 23.83 8.98 -7.38
C ASP A 20 23.77 9.50 -5.93
N GLY A 21 23.68 8.61 -4.94
CA GLY A 21 23.61 8.95 -3.52
C GLY A 21 22.28 9.57 -3.08
N LEU A 22 21.23 9.53 -3.91
CA LEU A 22 19.93 10.12 -3.59
C LEU A 22 19.07 9.24 -2.68
N TYR A 23 19.26 7.92 -2.76
CA TYR A 23 18.48 6.95 -2.01
C TYR A 23 19.37 5.95 -1.27
N TYR A 24 18.86 5.45 -0.14
CA TYR A 24 19.48 4.38 0.63
C TYR A 24 18.46 3.32 1.00
N TYR A 25 18.93 2.10 1.23
CA TYR A 25 18.09 1.00 1.70
C TYR A 25 18.22 0.85 3.21
N ASP A 26 17.11 1.01 3.91
CA ASP A 26 16.96 0.79 5.34
C ASP A 26 16.44 -0.63 5.59
N THR A 27 17.40 -1.53 5.84
CA THR A 27 17.09 -2.95 6.12
C THR A 27 16.16 -3.11 7.31
N GLY A 28 16.33 -2.33 8.38
CA GLY A 28 15.48 -2.44 9.57
C GLY A 28 14.04 -2.01 9.31
N ALA A 29 13.82 -0.96 8.52
CA ALA A 29 12.48 -0.56 8.10
C ALA A 29 11.83 -1.60 7.16
N ALA A 30 12.60 -2.20 6.25
CA ALA A 30 12.12 -3.26 5.38
C ALA A 30 11.75 -4.53 6.14
N ASP A 31 12.59 -4.96 7.08
CA ASP A 31 12.37 -6.14 7.92
C ASP A 31 11.13 -5.93 8.81
N LYS A 32 11.03 -4.79 9.49
CA LYS A 32 9.84 -4.44 10.30
C LYS A 32 8.56 -4.52 9.49
N ALA A 33 8.56 -4.02 8.26
CA ALA A 33 7.40 -4.08 7.38
C ALA A 33 7.08 -5.49 6.89
N ALA A 34 8.10 -6.30 6.56
CA ALA A 34 7.91 -7.68 6.11
C ALA A 34 7.43 -8.59 7.26
N GLU A 35 8.06 -8.47 8.43
CA GLU A 35 7.74 -9.26 9.63
C GLU A 35 6.37 -8.89 10.22
N PHE A 36 5.87 -7.68 9.97
CA PHE A 36 4.53 -7.28 10.40
C PHE A 36 3.45 -8.27 9.92
N PHE A 37 3.56 -8.74 8.67
CA PHE A 37 2.55 -9.62 8.07
C PHE A 37 2.40 -10.95 8.81
N PRO A 38 3.45 -11.81 8.92
CA PRO A 38 3.31 -13.08 9.62
C PRO A 38 3.25 -12.94 11.15
N THR A 39 3.68 -11.82 11.72
CA THR A 39 3.67 -11.64 13.18
C THR A 39 2.30 -11.19 13.69
N PHE A 40 1.62 -10.29 12.96
CA PHE A 40 0.40 -9.65 13.44
C PHE A 40 -0.85 -9.95 12.62
N LEU A 41 -0.71 -10.49 11.40
CA LEU A 41 -1.85 -10.72 10.52
C LEU A 41 -2.08 -12.22 10.31
N GLU A 42 -3.34 -12.61 10.30
CA GLU A 42 -3.77 -13.98 10.01
C GLU A 42 -4.76 -14.01 8.84
N HIS A 43 -4.77 -15.13 8.12
CA HIS A 43 -5.80 -15.39 7.12
C HIS A 43 -7.12 -15.79 7.80
N HIS A 44 -8.25 -15.44 7.16
CA HIS A 44 -9.60 -15.64 7.73
C HIS A 44 -10.53 -16.48 6.85
N LYS A 45 -10.04 -16.92 5.68
CA LYS A 45 -10.82 -17.60 4.65
C LYS A 45 -10.10 -18.84 4.16
N GLY A 46 -10.89 -19.88 3.86
CA GLY A 46 -10.42 -21.11 3.22
C GLY A 46 -9.45 -21.91 4.09
N GLU A 47 -8.61 -22.71 3.43
CA GLU A 47 -7.65 -23.63 4.05
C GLU A 47 -6.55 -22.95 4.90
N PHE A 48 -6.42 -21.63 4.79
CA PHE A 48 -5.46 -20.83 5.51
C PHE A 48 -6.04 -20.13 6.74
N ALA A 49 -7.34 -20.25 7.01
CA ALA A 49 -7.97 -19.60 8.16
C ALA A 49 -7.24 -19.90 9.49
N GLY A 50 -6.94 -18.86 10.27
CA GLY A 50 -6.19 -18.93 11.53
C GLY A 50 -4.68 -19.18 11.38
N LYS A 51 -4.15 -19.19 10.15
CA LYS A 51 -2.69 -19.28 9.91
C LYS A 51 -2.11 -17.87 9.74
N PRO A 52 -0.87 -17.65 10.21
CA PRO A 52 -0.11 -16.44 9.94
C PRO A 52 -0.09 -16.08 8.45
N PHE A 53 -0.23 -14.80 8.14
CA PHE A 53 -0.08 -14.30 6.78
C PHE A 53 1.40 -14.23 6.42
N THR A 54 1.93 -15.35 5.95
CA THR A 54 3.27 -15.40 5.36
C THR A 54 3.24 -14.81 3.94
N LEU A 55 4.02 -13.78 3.70
CA LEU A 55 4.14 -13.15 2.39
C LEU A 55 4.66 -14.16 1.35
N LEU A 56 4.09 -14.12 0.15
CA LEU A 56 4.70 -14.79 -0.99
C LEU A 56 6.00 -14.09 -1.35
N ALA A 57 6.97 -14.80 -1.91
CA ALA A 57 8.29 -14.24 -2.23
C ALA A 57 8.20 -12.95 -3.07
N TYR A 58 7.30 -12.88 -4.06
CA TYR A 58 7.13 -11.67 -4.85
C TYR A 58 6.53 -10.51 -4.03
N GLN A 59 5.63 -10.79 -3.08
CA GLN A 59 5.02 -9.78 -2.22
C GLN A 59 6.07 -9.21 -1.27
N GLU A 60 6.90 -10.07 -0.68
CA GLU A 60 7.96 -9.66 0.21
C GLU A 60 9.06 -8.88 -0.53
N PHE A 61 9.68 -9.50 -1.54
CA PHE A 61 10.92 -8.99 -2.14
C PHE A 61 10.68 -7.93 -3.22
N LEU A 62 9.54 -7.95 -3.92
CA LEU A 62 9.27 -6.98 -4.98
C LEU A 62 8.34 -5.83 -4.54
N ILE A 63 7.61 -5.99 -3.43
CA ILE A 63 6.62 -4.99 -2.99
C ILE A 63 6.99 -4.45 -1.61
N ILE A 64 6.84 -5.25 -0.56
CA ILE A 64 6.91 -4.77 0.83
C ILE A 64 8.31 -4.23 1.16
N ARG A 65 9.35 -5.03 0.91
CA ARG A 65 10.73 -4.63 1.21
C ARG A 65 11.17 -3.40 0.42
N PRO A 66 10.95 -3.30 -0.90
CA PRO A 66 11.25 -2.07 -1.63
C PRO A 66 10.44 -0.87 -1.16
N LEU A 67 9.12 -1.03 -0.94
CA LEU A 67 8.20 0.04 -0.57
C LEU A 67 8.55 0.69 0.77
N PHE A 68 8.97 -0.10 1.76
CA PHE A 68 9.27 0.41 3.11
C PHE A 68 10.78 0.54 3.39
N GLY A 69 11.62 -0.11 2.59
CA GLY A 69 13.09 -0.10 2.76
C GLY A 69 13.79 1.03 2.02
N TRP A 70 13.39 1.36 0.79
CA TRP A 70 14.06 2.43 0.05
C TRP A 70 13.62 3.81 0.53
N LYS A 71 14.58 4.61 0.99
CA LYS A 71 14.37 5.94 1.56
C LYS A 71 15.24 6.99 0.88
N ARG A 72 14.75 8.22 0.85
CA ARG A 72 15.49 9.39 0.36
C ARG A 72 16.54 9.79 1.39
N VAL A 73 17.75 10.06 0.94
CA VAL A 73 18.81 10.60 1.81
C VAL A 73 18.45 11.98 2.34
N ALA A 74 17.75 12.79 1.54
CA ALA A 74 17.44 14.18 1.86
C ALA A 74 16.60 14.36 3.13
N ASP A 75 15.64 13.47 3.38
CA ASP A 75 14.70 13.61 4.50
C ASP A 75 14.37 12.32 5.23
N GLY A 76 14.98 11.20 4.86
CA GLY A 76 14.78 9.90 5.50
C GLY A 76 13.39 9.28 5.24
N LEU A 77 12.59 9.86 4.35
CA LEU A 77 11.26 9.35 4.02
C LEU A 77 11.31 8.35 2.86
N ARG A 78 10.25 7.55 2.74
CA ARG A 78 10.06 6.56 1.67
C ARG A 78 10.31 7.11 0.25
N ARG A 79 11.00 6.35 -0.59
CA ARG A 79 11.18 6.63 -2.03
C ARG A 79 9.89 6.34 -2.81
N PHE A 80 9.47 5.07 -2.83
CA PHE A 80 8.34 4.60 -3.65
C PHE A 80 7.02 4.93 -2.97
N ARG A 81 6.13 5.67 -3.60
CA ARG A 81 4.85 6.12 -3.03
C ARG A 81 3.65 5.58 -3.78
N LYS A 82 3.87 4.98 -4.94
CA LYS A 82 2.84 4.36 -5.76
C LYS A 82 3.30 2.96 -6.13
N VAL A 83 2.39 2.01 -6.09
CA VAL A 83 2.64 0.63 -6.48
C VAL A 83 1.45 0.18 -7.30
N PHE A 84 1.68 -0.04 -8.58
CA PHE A 84 0.72 -0.68 -9.47
C PHE A 84 1.04 -2.17 -9.58
N LEU A 85 0.10 -3.02 -9.18
CA LEU A 85 0.28 -4.46 -9.15
C LEU A 85 -0.74 -5.13 -10.05
N ALA A 86 -0.30 -5.55 -11.23
CA ALA A 86 -1.14 -6.30 -12.16
C ALA A 86 -0.74 -7.79 -12.16
N VAL A 87 -1.55 -8.62 -11.48
CA VAL A 87 -1.35 -10.06 -11.35
C VAL A 87 -2.67 -10.82 -11.50
N PRO A 88 -2.68 -12.10 -11.94
CA PRO A 88 -3.91 -12.87 -12.09
C PRO A 88 -4.69 -13.07 -10.79
N LYS A 89 -5.97 -13.46 -10.91
CA LYS A 89 -6.81 -13.81 -9.75
C LYS A 89 -6.18 -14.95 -8.95
N GLY A 90 -6.39 -14.95 -7.64
CA GLY A 90 -5.85 -15.97 -6.74
C GLY A 90 -4.44 -15.71 -6.19
N ASN A 91 -3.79 -14.61 -6.56
CA ASN A 91 -2.43 -14.28 -6.07
C ASN A 91 -2.40 -13.50 -4.74
N GLY A 92 -3.50 -13.44 -3.98
CA GLY A 92 -3.50 -12.78 -2.66
C GLY A 92 -3.29 -11.26 -2.68
N LYS A 93 -3.69 -10.58 -3.77
CA LYS A 93 -3.54 -9.11 -3.94
C LYS A 93 -4.40 -8.28 -2.97
N SER A 94 -5.67 -8.64 -2.78
CA SER A 94 -6.60 -7.97 -1.87
C SER A 94 -6.18 -8.10 -0.38
N PRO A 95 -5.83 -9.30 0.15
CA PRO A 95 -5.33 -9.40 1.52
C PRO A 95 -3.98 -8.69 1.69
N LEU A 96 -3.10 -8.68 0.68
CA LEU A 96 -1.88 -7.86 0.72
C LEU A 96 -2.21 -6.37 0.89
N GLY A 97 -3.20 -5.86 0.15
CA GLY A 97 -3.68 -4.48 0.29
C GLY A 97 -4.24 -4.18 1.69
N ALA A 98 -4.98 -5.11 2.28
CA ALA A 98 -5.42 -5.03 3.68
C ALA A 98 -4.24 -4.88 4.64
N GLY A 99 -3.22 -5.75 4.53
CA GLY A 99 -2.03 -5.71 5.37
C GLY A 99 -1.20 -4.44 5.21
N ILE A 100 -1.00 -3.95 3.97
CA ILE A 100 -0.35 -2.65 3.72
C ILE A 100 -1.13 -1.53 4.40
N GLY A 101 -2.46 -1.51 4.26
CA GLY A 101 -3.31 -0.50 4.88
C GLY A 101 -3.24 -0.48 6.41
N LEU A 102 -3.19 -1.66 7.03
CA LEU A 102 -3.00 -1.81 8.47
C LEU A 102 -1.61 -1.35 8.90
N TYR A 103 -0.55 -1.73 8.19
CA TYR A 103 0.81 -1.26 8.50
C TYR A 103 0.91 0.27 8.47
N LEU A 104 0.31 0.90 7.44
CA LEU A 104 0.26 2.37 7.30
C LEU A 104 -0.50 3.06 8.44
N THR A 105 -1.46 2.36 9.03
CA THR A 105 -2.32 2.88 10.10
C THR A 105 -1.70 2.71 11.48
N PHE A 106 -1.08 1.57 11.75
CA PHE A 106 -0.57 1.18 13.06
C PHE A 106 0.93 1.40 13.24
N CYS A 107 1.73 1.25 12.18
CA CYS A 107 3.18 1.02 12.32
C CYS A 107 4.07 2.03 11.58
N ASP A 108 3.53 2.77 10.62
CA ASP A 108 4.30 3.65 9.71
C ASP A 108 4.75 4.98 10.35
N GLY A 109 4.33 5.23 11.60
CA GLY A 109 4.79 6.37 12.40
C GLY A 109 4.26 7.73 11.95
N GLU A 110 3.22 7.76 11.11
CA GLU A 110 2.56 8.99 10.66
C GLU A 110 1.45 9.41 11.64
N PRO A 111 1.55 10.59 12.29
CA PRO A 111 0.46 11.13 13.09
C PRO A 111 -0.77 11.47 12.24
N GLY A 112 -1.93 11.07 12.73
CA GLY A 112 -3.21 11.31 12.08
C GLY A 112 -3.32 10.64 10.73
N ALA A 113 -2.73 9.45 10.53
CA ALA A 113 -2.72 8.78 9.23
C ALA A 113 -4.16 8.47 8.79
N GLU A 114 -4.58 9.04 7.66
CA GLU A 114 -5.85 8.65 7.04
C GLU A 114 -5.60 7.65 5.91
N VAL A 115 -6.07 6.42 6.10
CA VAL A 115 -5.91 5.33 5.14
C VAL A 115 -7.28 4.89 4.64
N TYR A 116 -7.40 4.79 3.31
CA TYR A 116 -8.65 4.53 2.63
C TYR A 116 -8.57 3.30 1.74
N VAL A 117 -9.66 2.53 1.76
CA VAL A 117 -9.91 1.48 0.79
C VAL A 117 -10.98 1.95 -0.19
N ALA A 118 -10.68 1.85 -1.48
CA ALA A 118 -11.57 2.11 -2.57
C ALA A 118 -11.57 0.92 -3.55
N ALA A 119 -12.69 0.75 -4.23
CA ALA A 119 -12.86 -0.13 -5.37
C ALA A 119 -13.96 0.47 -6.25
N ALA A 120 -14.19 -0.09 -7.43
CA ALA A 120 -15.26 0.38 -8.32
C ALA A 120 -16.64 0.20 -7.67
N ASP A 121 -16.79 -0.92 -6.97
CA ASP A 121 -17.98 -1.28 -6.22
C ASP A 121 -17.73 -1.20 -4.70
N ARG A 122 -18.76 -0.78 -3.95
CA ARG A 122 -18.65 -0.59 -2.50
C ARG A 122 -18.52 -1.91 -1.75
N ASP A 123 -19.15 -2.96 -2.23
CA ASP A 123 -19.07 -4.27 -1.60
C ASP A 123 -17.67 -4.88 -1.82
N GLN A 124 -17.04 -4.62 -2.96
CA GLN A 124 -15.62 -4.96 -3.17
C GLN A 124 -14.69 -4.25 -2.19
N ALA A 125 -14.89 -2.93 -1.99
CA ALA A 125 -14.11 -2.20 -1.00
C ALA A 125 -14.37 -2.71 0.44
N ALA A 126 -15.61 -3.12 0.74
CA ALA A 126 -15.97 -3.73 2.02
C ALA A 126 -15.26 -5.06 2.24
N ILE A 127 -15.05 -5.89 1.21
CA ILE A 127 -14.32 -7.17 1.33
C ILE A 127 -12.89 -6.96 1.83
N VAL A 128 -12.18 -5.98 1.28
CA VAL A 128 -10.80 -5.66 1.70
C VAL A 128 -10.82 -5.12 3.13
N PHE A 129 -11.76 -4.23 3.47
CA PHE A 129 -11.88 -3.72 4.83
C PHE A 129 -12.25 -4.78 5.86
N ASP A 130 -13.20 -5.67 5.56
CA ASP A 130 -13.60 -6.77 6.44
C ASP A 130 -12.42 -7.74 6.67
N THR A 131 -11.57 -7.92 5.65
CA THR A 131 -10.31 -8.66 5.80
C THR A 131 -9.39 -7.99 6.83
N SER A 132 -9.19 -6.67 6.73
CA SER A 132 -8.41 -5.90 7.70
C SER A 132 -9.04 -5.93 9.10
N ARG A 133 -10.38 -5.86 9.17
CA ARG A 133 -11.12 -5.94 10.43
C ARG A 133 -10.80 -7.23 11.16
N TYR A 134 -10.94 -8.35 10.46
CA TYR A 134 -10.62 -9.65 11.04
C TYR A 134 -9.17 -9.72 11.50
N MET A 135 -8.21 -9.26 10.69
CA MET A 135 -6.80 -9.30 11.07
C MET A 135 -6.52 -8.53 12.36
N VAL A 136 -7.18 -7.38 12.56
CA VAL A 136 -7.06 -6.61 13.81
C VAL A 136 -7.74 -7.33 14.96
N GLU A 137 -8.95 -7.85 14.78
CA GLU A 137 -9.71 -8.56 15.83
C GLU A 137 -9.04 -9.87 16.27
N ALA A 138 -8.31 -10.53 15.35
CA ALA A 138 -7.61 -11.80 15.61
C ALA A 138 -6.30 -11.62 16.39
N ASN A 139 -5.68 -10.44 16.33
CA ASN A 139 -4.42 -10.17 17.01
C ASN A 139 -4.63 -9.29 18.26
N GLN A 140 -4.27 -9.80 19.43
CA GLN A 140 -4.49 -9.09 20.70
C GLN A 140 -3.85 -7.70 20.73
N ASP A 141 -2.60 -7.55 20.28
CA ASP A 141 -1.90 -6.26 20.30
C ASP A 141 -2.57 -5.23 19.41
N LEU A 142 -2.93 -5.62 18.17
CA LEU A 142 -3.65 -4.73 17.25
C LEU A 142 -5.04 -4.35 17.78
N ASN A 143 -5.76 -5.31 18.38
CA ASN A 143 -7.09 -5.09 18.93
C ASN A 143 -7.06 -4.17 20.16
N GLU A 144 -6.01 -4.23 20.99
CA GLU A 144 -5.82 -3.34 22.14
C GLU A 144 -5.39 -1.93 21.71
N MET A 145 -4.56 -1.81 20.67
CA MET A 145 -4.14 -0.52 20.13
C MET A 145 -5.24 0.19 19.32
N GLY A 146 -6.10 -0.59 18.67
CA GLY A 146 -7.13 -0.10 17.75
C GLY A 146 -8.54 -0.06 18.36
N SER A 147 -9.45 0.61 17.67
CA SER A 147 -10.89 0.47 17.92
C SER A 147 -11.59 0.16 16.61
N VAL A 148 -12.22 -1.01 16.56
CA VAL A 148 -12.84 -1.55 15.36
C VAL A 148 -14.32 -1.17 15.32
N PHE A 149 -14.73 -0.57 14.20
CA PHE A 149 -16.11 -0.22 13.88
C PHE A 149 -16.55 -0.85 12.57
N ARG A 150 -17.86 -0.77 12.27
CA ARG A 150 -18.45 -1.38 11.07
C ARG A 150 -17.76 -1.00 9.76
N ARG A 151 -17.23 0.23 9.64
CA ARG A 151 -16.62 0.75 8.40
C ARG A 151 -15.29 1.47 8.63
N SER A 152 -14.76 1.42 9.84
CA SER A 152 -13.49 2.07 10.18
C SER A 152 -12.77 1.35 11.30
N ILE A 153 -11.45 1.48 11.33
CA ILE A 153 -10.58 1.11 12.44
C ILE A 153 -9.83 2.40 12.81
N THR A 154 -9.82 2.76 14.09
CA THR A 154 -9.09 3.95 14.57
C THR A 154 -7.97 3.55 15.49
N VAL A 155 -6.87 4.30 15.48
CA VAL A 155 -5.76 4.15 16.43
C VAL A 155 -5.69 5.43 17.27
N PRO A 156 -6.27 5.45 18.48
CA PRO A 156 -6.41 6.68 19.26
C PRO A 156 -5.08 7.36 19.61
N SER A 157 -4.02 6.58 19.87
CA SER A 157 -2.70 7.10 20.27
C SER A 157 -2.04 7.97 19.19
N THR A 158 -2.31 7.69 17.92
CA THR A 158 -1.80 8.46 16.77
C THR A 158 -2.88 9.28 16.09
N ASN A 159 -4.14 9.21 16.53
CA ASN A 159 -5.30 9.77 15.85
C ASN A 159 -5.47 9.27 14.39
N SER A 160 -4.99 8.05 14.10
CA SER A 160 -5.05 7.46 12.76
C SER A 160 -6.39 6.77 12.50
N VAL A 161 -6.78 6.67 11.23
CA VAL A 161 -8.01 5.99 10.80
C VAL A 161 -7.79 5.21 9.50
N TYR A 162 -8.25 3.97 9.50
CA TYR A 162 -8.38 3.10 8.33
C TYR A 162 -9.86 2.89 8.02
N LYS A 163 -10.35 3.20 6.81
CA LYS A 163 -11.79 3.06 6.51
C LYS A 163 -12.09 2.80 5.03
N VAL A 164 -13.26 2.18 4.80
CA VAL A 164 -13.84 2.14 3.46
C VAL A 164 -14.22 3.55 3.04
N LEU A 165 -13.97 3.91 1.79
CA LEU A 165 -14.36 5.19 1.26
C LEU A 165 -15.88 5.43 1.36
N SER A 166 -16.27 6.49 2.06
CA SER A 166 -17.67 6.92 2.14
C SER A 166 -18.03 7.92 1.05
N SER A 167 -19.33 8.10 0.77
CA SER A 167 -19.83 9.15 -0.13
C SER A 167 -19.41 10.55 0.29
N GLU A 168 -19.23 10.79 1.59
CA GLU A 168 -18.83 12.10 2.12
C GLU A 168 -17.38 12.46 1.77
N VAL A 169 -16.50 11.47 1.64
CA VAL A 169 -15.11 11.71 1.22
C VAL A 169 -15.07 12.13 -0.24
N ARG A 170 -16.00 11.64 -1.07
CA ARG A 170 -16.16 12.10 -2.47
C ARG A 170 -16.57 13.57 -2.55
N SER A 171 -17.30 14.09 -1.55
CA SER A 171 -17.80 15.47 -1.52
C SER A 171 -16.93 16.46 -0.73
N LYS A 172 -15.93 16.00 0.03
CA LYS A 172 -15.04 16.89 0.81
C LYS A 172 -13.91 17.45 -0.07
N HIS A 173 -13.61 18.74 0.08
CA HIS A 173 -12.44 19.38 -0.52
C HIS A 173 -11.13 18.84 0.10
N GLY A 174 -10.58 17.79 -0.52
CA GLY A 174 -9.19 17.35 -0.36
C GLY A 174 -8.89 16.61 0.95
N PRO A 175 -9.27 15.32 1.08
CA PRO A 175 -8.85 14.47 2.20
C PRO A 175 -7.32 14.46 2.35
N ASN A 176 -6.80 14.26 3.56
CA ASN A 176 -5.36 14.25 3.82
C ASN A 176 -4.82 12.82 3.89
N ILE A 177 -4.80 12.16 2.74
CA ILE A 177 -4.63 10.71 2.60
C ILE A 177 -3.17 10.30 2.77
N HIS A 178 -2.89 9.46 3.76
CA HIS A 178 -1.59 8.80 3.95
C HIS A 178 -1.51 7.45 3.25
N GLY A 179 -2.63 6.73 3.14
CA GLY A 179 -2.68 5.46 2.43
C GLY A 179 -3.93 5.33 1.57
N LEU A 180 -3.77 4.87 0.34
CA LEU A 180 -4.87 4.64 -0.59
C LEU A 180 -4.70 3.26 -1.21
N ILE A 181 -5.67 2.37 -0.95
CA ILE A 181 -5.74 1.05 -1.55
C ILE A 181 -6.89 1.09 -2.56
N VAL A 182 -6.59 0.92 -3.84
CA VAL A 182 -7.59 0.90 -4.92
C VAL A 182 -7.64 -0.50 -5.50
N ASP A 183 -8.48 -1.36 -4.93
CA ASP A 183 -8.57 -2.76 -5.35
C ASP A 183 -9.40 -2.94 -6.62
N GLU A 184 -9.05 -3.97 -7.38
CA GLU A 184 -9.61 -4.30 -8.70
C GLU A 184 -9.68 -3.09 -9.64
N PHE A 185 -8.53 -2.43 -9.86
CA PHE A 185 -8.46 -1.17 -10.61
C PHE A 185 -9.03 -1.25 -12.04
N HIS A 186 -8.91 -2.40 -12.71
CA HIS A 186 -9.53 -2.66 -14.02
C HIS A 186 -11.04 -2.47 -14.05
N ALA A 187 -11.72 -2.60 -12.91
CA ALA A 187 -13.16 -2.42 -12.83
C ALA A 187 -13.59 -0.95 -12.67
N GLN A 188 -12.65 -0.01 -12.52
CA GLN A 188 -12.98 1.41 -12.33
C GLN A 188 -13.67 1.96 -13.59
N PRO A 189 -14.90 2.46 -13.49
CA PRO A 189 -15.67 2.88 -14.66
C PRO A 189 -15.16 4.19 -15.26
N THR A 190 -14.58 5.07 -14.43
CA THR A 190 -14.03 6.36 -14.85
C THR A 190 -12.83 6.75 -13.99
N ARG A 191 -12.03 7.70 -14.48
CA ARG A 191 -10.88 8.29 -13.77
C ARG A 191 -11.26 9.14 -12.55
N GLU A 192 -12.51 9.60 -12.45
CA GLU A 192 -12.92 10.66 -11.51
C GLU A 192 -12.64 10.30 -10.04
N LEU A 193 -13.04 9.08 -9.64
CA LEU A 193 -12.84 8.62 -8.27
C LEU A 193 -11.36 8.52 -7.93
N TYR A 194 -10.60 7.85 -8.78
CA TYR A 194 -9.18 7.63 -8.59
C TYR A 194 -8.40 8.95 -8.54
N GLU A 195 -8.60 9.84 -9.52
CA GLU A 195 -7.90 11.13 -9.56
C GLU A 195 -8.22 11.99 -8.33
N THR A 196 -9.49 11.99 -7.89
CA THR A 196 -9.90 12.73 -6.69
C THR A 196 -9.16 12.24 -5.45
N LEU A 197 -9.08 10.92 -5.27
CA LEU A 197 -8.38 10.31 -4.12
C LEU A 197 -6.87 10.49 -4.24
N TYR A 198 -6.30 10.28 -5.42
CA TYR A 198 -4.88 10.47 -5.67
C TYR A 198 -4.45 11.91 -5.36
N ARG A 199 -5.22 12.92 -5.77
CA ARG A 199 -4.99 14.33 -5.40
C ARG A 199 -5.05 14.57 -3.89
N GLY A 200 -5.83 13.79 -3.15
CA GLY A 200 -5.88 13.80 -1.68
C GLY A 200 -4.57 13.38 -1.01
N THR A 201 -3.65 12.74 -1.73
CA THR A 201 -2.36 12.29 -1.17
C THR A 201 -1.31 13.40 -1.11
N VAL A 202 -1.47 14.48 -1.90
CA VAL A 202 -0.45 15.52 -2.12
C VAL A 202 -0.05 16.25 -0.84
N LYS A 203 -0.93 16.31 0.16
CA LYS A 203 -0.66 16.97 1.45
C LYS A 203 0.24 16.15 2.38
N ARG A 204 0.48 14.87 2.08
CA ARG A 204 1.39 13.99 2.84
C ARG A 204 2.75 13.92 2.17
N ARG A 205 3.81 13.81 2.97
CA ARG A 205 5.20 13.78 2.49
C ARG A 205 5.64 12.40 1.96
N GLN A 206 4.97 11.35 2.39
CA GLN A 206 5.27 9.96 2.04
C GLN A 206 4.02 9.07 2.01
N PRO A 207 2.93 9.46 1.32
CA PRO A 207 1.76 8.60 1.20
C PRO A 207 2.10 7.30 0.44
N VAL A 208 1.26 6.29 0.59
CA VAL A 208 1.24 5.10 -0.30
C VAL A 208 -0.05 5.05 -1.08
N VAL A 209 0.07 4.81 -2.38
CA VAL A 209 -1.02 4.46 -3.28
C VAL A 209 -0.76 3.05 -3.80
N PHE A 210 -1.53 2.08 -3.34
CA PHE A 210 -1.45 0.68 -3.77
C PHE A 210 -2.63 0.36 -4.68
N ILE A 211 -2.32 -0.04 -5.92
CA ILE A 211 -3.30 -0.23 -7.00
C ILE A 211 -3.18 -1.68 -7.51
N PRO A 212 -3.72 -2.66 -6.76
CA PRO A 212 -3.80 -4.03 -7.23
C PRO A 212 -4.91 -4.20 -8.26
N THR A 213 -4.63 -4.99 -9.28
CA THR A 213 -5.59 -5.30 -10.34
C THR A 213 -5.29 -6.66 -11.00
N THR A 214 -6.29 -7.16 -11.71
CA THR A 214 -6.13 -8.21 -12.72
C THR A 214 -6.22 -7.61 -14.11
N ALA A 215 -5.94 -8.41 -15.15
CA ALA A 215 -6.18 -7.98 -16.52
C ALA A 215 -7.67 -7.64 -16.73
N GLY A 216 -7.94 -6.46 -17.29
CA GLY A 216 -9.23 -6.08 -17.86
C GLY A 216 -9.27 -6.37 -19.37
N ASP A 217 -10.42 -6.11 -19.96
CA ASP A 217 -10.72 -6.28 -21.39
C ASP A 217 -10.91 -4.96 -22.15
N ASP A 218 -10.77 -3.83 -21.45
CA ASP A 218 -10.95 -2.47 -21.99
C ASP A 218 -9.60 -1.72 -22.08
N ASP A 219 -9.16 -1.47 -23.31
CA ASP A 219 -7.93 -0.73 -23.65
C ASP A 219 -8.11 0.80 -23.65
N GLU A 220 -9.32 1.30 -23.44
CA GLU A 220 -9.61 2.72 -23.18
C GLU A 220 -9.78 3.00 -21.67
N SER A 221 -9.65 1.97 -20.82
CA SER A 221 -9.80 2.10 -19.37
C SER A 221 -8.65 2.85 -18.70
N ILE A 222 -8.94 3.50 -17.57
CA ILE A 222 -7.91 4.11 -16.71
C ILE A 222 -6.88 3.09 -16.21
N CYS A 223 -7.27 1.82 -16.11
CA CYS A 223 -6.35 0.74 -15.75
C CYS A 223 -5.36 0.44 -16.87
N PHE A 224 -5.80 0.47 -18.13
CA PHE A 224 -4.90 0.30 -19.27
C PHE A 224 -3.92 1.47 -19.41
N GLU A 225 -4.39 2.71 -19.19
CA GLU A 225 -3.52 3.89 -19.11
C GLU A 225 -2.43 3.74 -18.04
N GLU A 226 -2.81 3.29 -16.84
CA GLU A 226 -1.88 3.05 -15.72
C GLU A 226 -0.90 1.90 -16.04
N TRP A 227 -1.33 0.87 -16.75
CA TRP A 227 -0.48 -0.22 -17.23
C TRP A 227 0.55 0.25 -18.26
N GLU A 228 0.14 1.04 -19.27
CA GLU A 228 1.07 1.62 -20.24
C GLU A 228 2.04 2.61 -19.58
N TYR A 229 1.57 3.37 -18.58
CA TYR A 229 2.44 4.23 -17.78
C TYR A 229 3.49 3.41 -17.00
N ALA A 230 3.09 2.32 -16.35
CA ALA A 230 4.02 1.43 -15.66
C ALA A 230 5.10 0.87 -16.60
N LYS A 231 4.74 0.50 -17.84
CA LYS A 231 5.71 0.07 -18.87
C LYS A 231 6.68 1.19 -19.22
N GLN A 232 6.20 2.42 -19.40
CA GLN A 232 7.06 3.57 -19.68
C GLN A 232 8.02 3.88 -18.52
N VAL A 233 7.59 3.72 -17.27
CA VAL A 233 8.48 3.85 -16.10
C VAL A 233 9.51 2.72 -16.10
N ILE A 234 9.17 1.51 -16.54
CA ILE A 234 10.16 0.44 -16.65
C ILE A 234 11.21 0.75 -17.71
N ASP A 235 10.78 1.23 -18.87
CA ASP A 235 11.68 1.60 -19.97
C ASP A 235 12.53 2.85 -19.62
N GLU A 236 11.95 3.79 -18.87
CA GLU A 236 12.59 5.03 -18.43
C GLU A 236 12.34 5.29 -16.92
N PRO A 237 13.11 4.67 -16.01
CA PRO A 237 12.89 4.80 -14.56
C PRO A 237 12.99 6.21 -13.99
N ALA A 238 13.63 7.14 -14.72
CA ALA A 238 13.69 8.54 -14.34
C ALA A 238 12.36 9.29 -14.51
N ARG A 239 11.41 8.74 -15.28
CA ARG A 239 10.09 9.32 -15.56
C ARG A 239 9.25 9.53 -14.30
N ASP A 240 9.28 8.57 -13.39
CA ASP A 240 8.73 8.69 -12.04
C ASP A 240 9.57 7.91 -11.04
N VAL A 241 10.44 8.64 -10.34
CA VAL A 241 11.36 8.06 -9.36
C VAL A 241 10.68 7.54 -8.09
N THR A 242 9.37 7.77 -7.96
CA THR A 242 8.54 7.39 -6.81
C THR A 242 7.52 6.29 -7.13
N TYR A 243 7.54 5.74 -8.35
CA TYR A 243 6.68 4.66 -8.81
C TYR A 243 7.36 3.29 -8.74
#